data_AF-A0A0D3IRK1-F1
#
_entry.id   AF-A0A0D3IRK1-F1
#
_cell.length_a   1.000
_cell.length_b   1.000
_cell.length_c   1.000
_cell.angle_alpha   90.00
_cell.angle_beta   90.00
_cell.angle_gamma   90.00
#
_symmetry.space_group_name_H-M   'P 1'
#
loop_
_entity.id
_entity.type
_entity.pdbx_description
1 polymer ?
#
loop_
_entity_poly.entity_id
_entity_poly.type
_entity_poly.pdbx_seq_one_letter_code
_entity_poly.pdbx_strand_id
1 'polypeptide(L)'
;MSRWRRIGAARGGSRGARQLLPLSQLPPLHATDGQACLLSEAQRARLIAQLPPSLSLCAWELLHSTERDGCSLALAYRKLEKAGPTVLLVLDAAGCVFGGFASSSWHVSSHYFGTGESFLFAARPEWAVYPWSAANSHFLLGSPDSIGFGGGGSFGLWLDESFEFGSSGRCDTFANEPLAASRDFRVIACQFWGFNAMHESPHLPHESSPTSPMHAIGEPPRTSRHLSWSGDGSSASRRLMQRT
;
A
#
# COMPACT_ATOMS: atom_id res chain seq x y z
N MET A 1 -6.16 17.40 51.51
CA MET A 1 -7.32 17.67 50.63
C MET A 1 -6.77 18.55 49.51
N SER A 2 -6.43 18.02 48.34
CA SER A 2 -7.39 17.86 47.25
C SER A 2 -6.98 16.75 46.26
N ARG A 3 -8.01 16.04 45.84
CA ARG A 3 -8.09 14.74 45.18
C ARG A 3 -7.75 14.87 43.69
N TRP A 4 -6.60 14.35 43.26
CA TRP A 4 -6.35 14.06 41.85
C TRP A 4 -7.27 12.92 41.42
N ARG A 5 -8.35 13.26 40.72
CA ARG A 5 -9.21 12.28 40.05
C ARG A 5 -8.44 11.74 38.84
N ARG A 6 -8.13 10.44 38.88
CA ARG A 6 -7.83 9.63 37.69
C ARG A 6 -8.94 9.86 36.66
N ILE A 7 -8.62 10.53 35.55
CA ILE A 7 -9.46 10.55 34.36
C ILE A 7 -8.99 9.37 33.51
N GLY A 8 -9.93 8.50 33.18
CA GLY A 8 -9.68 7.15 32.72
C GLY A 8 -8.98 7.08 31.37
N ALA A 9 -8.09 6.11 31.26
CA ALA A 9 -7.71 5.51 29.98
C ALA A 9 -9.00 5.17 29.23
N ALA A 10 -9.20 5.81 28.08
CA ALA A 10 -10.28 5.48 27.17
C ALA A 10 -10.13 3.99 26.81
N ARG A 11 -11.13 3.19 27.20
CA ARG A 11 -11.27 1.80 26.79
C ARG A 11 -11.58 1.79 25.30
N GLY A 12 -10.53 1.74 24.48
CA GLY A 12 -10.64 1.40 23.07
C GLY A 12 -11.35 0.05 22.95
N GLY A 13 -12.42 0.02 22.16
CA GLY A 13 -13.13 -1.22 21.84
C GLY A 13 -12.14 -2.27 21.35
N SER A 14 -12.22 -3.46 21.93
CA SER A 14 -11.41 -4.62 21.59
C SER A 14 -11.67 -5.04 20.14
N ARG A 15 -11.01 -4.39 19.17
CA ARG A 15 -10.62 -5.10 17.94
C ARG A 15 -9.74 -6.24 18.42
N GLY A 16 -10.20 -7.49 18.27
CA GLY A 16 -9.46 -8.66 18.73
C GLY A 16 -8.00 -8.52 18.32
N ALA A 17 -7.09 -8.60 19.30
CA ALA A 17 -5.68 -8.35 19.06
C ALA A 17 -5.19 -9.32 17.98
N ARG A 18 -4.99 -8.82 16.75
CA ARG A 18 -4.45 -9.63 15.67
C ARG A 18 -3.05 -10.04 16.07
N GLN A 19 -2.77 -11.33 15.98
CA GLN A 19 -1.45 -11.87 16.26
C GLN A 19 -0.43 -11.19 15.35
N LEU A 20 0.69 -10.77 15.93
CA LEU A 20 1.80 -10.21 15.14
C LEU A 20 2.34 -11.29 14.21
N LEU A 21 2.56 -10.92 12.95
CA LEU A 21 3.24 -11.79 12.00
C LEU A 21 4.68 -12.04 12.48
N PRO A 22 5.22 -13.27 12.34
CA PRO A 22 6.64 -13.52 12.48
C PRO A 22 7.45 -12.62 11.53
N LEU A 23 8.64 -12.19 11.95
CA LEU A 23 9.48 -11.29 11.14
C LEU A 23 9.82 -11.89 9.76
N SER A 24 9.98 -13.21 9.69
CA SER A 24 10.23 -13.96 8.44
C SER A 24 9.04 -14.01 7.48
N GLN A 25 7.85 -13.62 7.93
CA GLN A 25 6.60 -13.61 7.15
C GLN A 25 6.10 -12.20 6.87
N LEU A 26 6.90 -11.17 7.19
CA LEU A 26 6.51 -9.81 6.86
C LEU A 26 6.48 -9.65 5.34
N PRO A 27 5.47 -8.94 4.79
CA PRO A 27 5.44 -8.64 3.38
C PRO A 27 6.71 -7.92 2.94
N PRO A 28 7.15 -8.16 1.68
CA PRO A 28 8.33 -7.52 1.15
C PRO A 28 8.12 -6.01 1.01
N LEU A 29 9.23 -5.27 1.13
CA LEU A 29 9.29 -3.86 0.81
C LEU A 29 9.95 -3.71 -0.56
N HIS A 30 9.24 -3.10 -1.50
CA HIS A 30 9.77 -2.71 -2.79
C HIS A 30 10.11 -1.22 -2.74
N ALA A 31 11.38 -0.94 -2.49
CA ALA A 31 11.94 0.40 -2.61
C ALA A 31 12.91 0.42 -3.78
N THR A 32 12.84 1.47 -4.60
CA THR A 32 13.87 1.74 -5.59
C THR A 32 15.11 2.34 -4.91
N ASP A 33 16.27 2.16 -5.53
CA ASP A 33 17.50 2.90 -5.18
C ASP A 33 17.99 2.69 -3.74
N GLY A 34 17.66 1.53 -3.14
CA GLY A 34 18.17 1.13 -1.82
C GLY A 34 17.57 1.88 -0.63
N GLN A 35 16.48 2.63 -0.82
CA GLN A 35 15.80 3.36 0.27
C GLN A 35 15.26 2.38 1.33
N ALA A 36 15.69 2.56 2.58
CA ALA A 36 15.23 1.75 3.70
C ALA A 36 13.93 2.30 4.30
N CYS A 37 13.06 1.42 4.81
CA CYS A 37 11.89 1.85 5.57
C CYS A 37 12.32 2.48 6.90
N LEU A 38 11.67 3.59 7.27
CA LEU A 38 11.91 4.27 8.55
C LEU A 38 11.50 3.43 9.78
N LEU A 39 10.72 2.36 9.59
CA LEU A 39 10.33 1.44 10.64
C LEU A 39 11.28 0.23 10.69
N SER A 40 11.66 -0.16 11.89
CA SER A 40 12.25 -1.50 12.12
C SER A 40 11.24 -2.60 11.77
N GLU A 41 11.72 -3.81 11.52
CA GLU A 41 10.86 -4.96 11.21
C GLU A 41 9.82 -5.23 12.32
N ALA A 42 10.21 -5.08 13.60
CA ALA A 42 9.30 -5.24 14.73
C ALA A 42 8.20 -4.16 14.76
N GLN A 43 8.54 -2.90 14.45
CA GLN A 43 7.55 -1.83 14.33
C GLN A 43 6.65 -2.05 13.11
N ARG A 44 7.20 -2.52 11.99
CA ARG A 44 6.43 -2.88 10.79
C ARG A 44 5.43 -4.00 11.09
N ALA A 45 5.84 -5.05 11.80
CA ALA A 45 4.95 -6.13 12.24
C ALA A 45 3.77 -5.60 13.06
N ARG A 46 4.03 -4.67 13.99
CA ARG A 46 2.98 -4.03 14.80
C ARG A 46 2.05 -3.17 13.94
N LEU A 47 2.59 -2.42 12.98
CA LEU A 47 1.79 -1.60 12.07
C LEU A 47 0.88 -2.46 11.19
N ILE A 48 1.41 -3.55 10.61
CA ILE A 48 0.66 -4.48 9.77
C ILE A 48 -0.54 -5.09 10.50
N ALA A 49 -0.40 -5.37 11.80
CA ALA A 49 -1.51 -5.89 12.62
C ALA A 49 -2.67 -4.87 12.78
N GLN A 50 -2.43 -3.57 12.53
CA GLN A 50 -3.44 -2.52 12.57
C GLN A 50 -4.09 -2.24 11.20
N LEU A 51 -3.42 -2.62 10.11
CA LEU A 51 -3.95 -2.41 8.77
C LEU A 51 -5.25 -3.20 8.53
N PRO A 52 -6.11 -2.74 7.60
CA PRO A 52 -7.21 -3.52 7.07
C PRO A 52 -6.76 -4.95 6.69
N PRO A 53 -7.55 -6.00 7.01
CA PRO A 53 -7.16 -7.39 6.73
C PRO A 53 -6.76 -7.68 5.29
N SER A 54 -7.39 -7.00 4.33
CA SER A 54 -7.09 -7.12 2.90
C SER A 54 -5.68 -6.64 2.52
N LEU A 55 -5.04 -5.81 3.35
CA LEU A 55 -3.72 -5.22 3.06
C LEU A 55 -2.58 -5.87 3.85
N SER A 56 -2.90 -6.64 4.90
CA SER A 56 -1.88 -7.12 5.85
C SER A 56 -0.81 -8.03 5.23
N LEU A 57 -1.07 -8.62 4.06
CA LEU A 57 -0.14 -9.50 3.34
C LEU A 57 0.34 -8.92 2.00
N CYS A 58 -0.11 -7.72 1.62
CA CYS A 58 0.31 -7.08 0.38
C CYS A 58 1.75 -6.58 0.50
N ALA A 59 2.50 -6.68 -0.60
CA ALA A 59 3.82 -6.07 -0.70
C ALA A 59 3.68 -4.53 -0.58
N TRP A 60 4.64 -3.90 0.10
CA TRP A 60 4.65 -2.44 0.21
C TRP A 60 5.52 -1.86 -0.89
N GLU A 61 5.07 -0.77 -1.49
CA GLU A 61 5.79 -0.09 -2.55
C GLU A 61 6.10 1.35 -2.16
N LEU A 62 7.36 1.78 -2.29
CA LEU A 62 7.76 3.15 -1.97
C LEU A 62 7.36 4.12 -3.09
N LEU A 63 6.17 4.70 -2.95
CA LEU A 63 5.60 5.64 -3.91
C LEU A 63 6.36 6.96 -3.93
N HIS A 64 6.67 7.50 -2.75
CA HIS A 64 7.40 8.76 -2.60
C HIS A 64 8.32 8.75 -1.38
N SER A 65 9.53 9.29 -1.51
CA SER A 65 10.45 9.58 -0.41
C SER A 65 11.07 10.96 -0.61
N THR A 66 11.11 11.79 0.42
CA THR A 66 11.74 13.13 0.32
C THR A 66 13.24 13.06 0.04
N GLU A 67 13.90 11.98 0.46
CA GLU A 67 15.32 11.75 0.22
C GLU A 67 15.61 11.41 -1.26
N ARG A 68 14.73 10.62 -1.89
CA ARG A 68 14.88 10.19 -3.29
C ARG A 68 14.33 11.23 -4.28
N ASP A 69 13.15 11.75 -3.99
CA ASP A 69 12.33 12.49 -4.95
C ASP A 69 12.35 14.00 -4.72
N GLY A 70 12.96 14.46 -3.63
CA GLY A 70 12.86 15.83 -3.15
C GLY A 70 11.56 16.11 -2.39
N CYS A 71 11.43 17.35 -1.93
CA CYS A 71 10.51 17.71 -0.87
C CYS A 71 9.28 18.52 -1.34
N SER A 72 8.86 18.34 -2.61
CA SER A 72 7.70 19.05 -3.16
C SER A 72 6.41 18.26 -2.98
N LEU A 73 5.44 18.81 -2.24
CA LEU A 73 4.11 18.22 -2.09
C LEU A 73 3.37 18.10 -3.43
N ALA A 74 3.52 19.08 -4.32
CA ALA A 74 2.95 19.00 -5.67
C ALA A 74 3.48 17.79 -6.47
N LEU A 75 4.77 17.47 -6.33
CA LEU A 75 5.34 16.24 -6.90
C LEU A 75 4.78 14.99 -6.21
N ALA A 76 4.67 15.00 -4.88
CA ALA A 76 4.08 13.90 -4.12
C ALA A 76 2.64 13.61 -4.56
N TYR A 77 1.77 14.62 -4.71
CA TYR A 77 0.41 14.43 -5.19
C TYR A 77 0.35 13.72 -6.55
N ARG A 78 1.23 14.08 -7.50
CA ARG A 78 1.29 13.40 -8.80
C ARG A 78 1.66 11.92 -8.69
N LYS A 79 2.54 11.56 -7.75
CA LYS A 79 2.92 10.16 -7.51
C LYS A 79 1.88 9.38 -6.71
N LEU A 80 1.12 10.07 -5.86
CA LEU A 80 0.12 9.47 -4.98
C LEU A 80 -1.30 9.44 -5.59
N GLU A 81 -1.49 10.08 -6.74
CA GLU A 81 -2.74 10.07 -7.47
C GLU A 81 -3.15 8.62 -7.80
N LYS A 82 -4.34 8.22 -7.35
CA LYS A 82 -4.91 6.86 -7.54
C LYS A 82 -4.06 5.72 -6.96
N ALA A 83 -3.08 6.03 -6.10
CA ALA A 83 -2.18 5.04 -5.49
C ALA A 83 -2.52 4.71 -4.02
N GLY A 84 -3.69 5.14 -3.54
CA GLY A 84 -4.19 4.85 -2.19
C GLY A 84 -4.85 3.46 -2.08
N PRO A 85 -4.89 2.86 -0.87
CA PRO A 85 -4.50 3.42 0.42
C PRO A 85 -2.98 3.49 0.64
N THR A 86 -2.52 4.35 1.55
CA THR A 86 -1.09 4.56 1.83
C THR A 86 -0.75 4.61 3.31
N VAL A 87 0.50 4.30 3.64
CA VAL A 87 1.13 4.60 4.93
C VAL A 87 2.10 5.76 4.75
N LEU A 88 1.83 6.87 5.45
CA LEU A 88 2.80 7.95 5.62
C LEU A 88 3.69 7.65 6.82
N LEU A 89 5.01 7.70 6.62
CA LEU A 89 6.02 7.68 7.68
C LEU A 89 6.75 9.02 7.70
N VAL A 90 6.92 9.57 8.90
CA VAL A 90 7.67 10.81 9.15
C VAL A 90 8.78 10.51 10.15
N LEU A 91 10.00 10.94 9.84
CA LEU A 91 11.12 11.06 10.77
C LEU A 91 11.34 12.55 11.04
N ASP A 92 11.29 12.95 12.31
CA ASP A 92 11.57 14.33 12.71
C ASP A 92 13.02 14.54 13.17
N ALA A 93 13.39 15.81 13.40
CA ALA A 93 14.72 16.20 13.86
C ALA A 93 15.04 15.76 15.31
N ALA A 94 14.03 15.37 16.08
CA ALA A 94 14.21 14.77 17.40
C ALA A 94 14.44 13.26 17.34
N GLY A 95 14.39 12.65 16.15
CA GLY A 95 14.53 11.22 15.94
C GLY A 95 13.27 10.42 16.25
N CYS A 96 12.11 11.07 16.42
CA CYS A 96 10.82 10.40 16.52
C CYS A 96 10.39 9.88 15.15
N VAL A 97 9.71 8.73 15.15
CA VAL A 97 9.07 8.16 13.95
C VAL A 97 7.61 7.96 14.24
N PHE A 98 6.77 8.54 13.39
CA PHE A 98 5.31 8.52 13.52
C PHE A 98 4.69 8.67 12.13
N GLY A 99 3.36 8.62 12.07
CA GLY A 99 2.68 8.75 10.80
C GLY A 99 1.21 8.40 10.86
N GLY A 100 0.66 8.07 9.70
CA GLY A 100 -0.74 7.71 9.56
C GLY A 100 -0.99 6.77 8.40
N PHE A 101 -2.01 5.93 8.55
CA PHE A 101 -2.60 5.19 7.44
C PHE A 101 -3.74 5.99 6.84
N ALA A 102 -3.61 6.33 5.56
CA ALA A 102 -4.63 7.01 4.78
C ALA A 102 -5.41 5.98 3.96
N SER A 103 -6.71 5.87 4.24
CA SER A 103 -7.60 4.90 3.58
C SER A 103 -7.97 5.28 2.13
N SER A 104 -7.42 6.37 1.60
CA SER A 104 -7.75 6.89 0.27
C SER A 104 -6.55 7.56 -0.38
N SER A 105 -6.60 7.73 -1.70
CA SER A 105 -5.54 8.41 -2.45
C SER A 105 -5.48 9.89 -2.08
N TRP A 106 -4.27 10.43 -1.94
CA TRP A 106 -4.05 11.83 -1.65
C TRP A 106 -4.41 12.71 -2.84
N HIS A 107 -5.17 13.77 -2.58
CA HIS A 107 -5.53 14.78 -3.57
C HIS A 107 -5.90 16.08 -2.86
N VAL A 108 -5.85 17.18 -3.61
CA VAL A 108 -6.35 18.48 -3.14
C VAL A 108 -7.88 18.43 -3.08
N SER A 109 -8.45 18.82 -1.94
CA SER A 109 -9.89 18.84 -1.71
C SER A 109 -10.27 20.00 -0.78
N SER A 110 -11.43 20.61 -1.04
CA SER A 110 -12.02 21.62 -0.14
C SER A 110 -12.71 20.99 1.09
N HIS A 111 -12.86 19.67 1.10
CA HIS A 111 -13.52 18.92 2.17
C HIS A 111 -12.65 17.76 2.63
N TYR A 112 -12.85 17.35 3.88
CA TYR A 112 -12.24 16.13 4.39
C TYR A 112 -12.70 14.91 3.58
N PHE A 113 -11.80 13.96 3.38
CA PHE A 113 -12.06 12.68 2.69
C PHE A 113 -11.44 11.52 3.46
N GLY A 114 -11.63 10.30 2.95
CA GLY A 114 -11.21 9.06 3.61
C GLY A 114 -12.35 8.37 4.36
N THR A 115 -12.01 7.31 5.10
CA THR A 115 -12.94 6.48 5.86
C THR A 115 -12.41 6.27 7.29
N GLY A 116 -13.27 5.70 8.15
CA GLY A 116 -12.93 5.32 9.52
C GLY A 116 -11.87 4.20 9.65
N GLU A 117 -11.34 3.70 8.54
CA GLU A 117 -10.15 2.83 8.54
C GLU A 117 -8.85 3.61 8.69
N SER A 118 -8.86 4.93 8.43
CA SER A 118 -7.71 5.78 8.67
C SER A 118 -7.36 5.83 10.16
N PHE A 119 -6.07 5.91 10.46
CA PHE A 119 -5.58 6.01 11.84
C PHE A 119 -4.21 6.70 11.89
N LEU A 120 -3.85 7.21 13.07
CA LEU A 120 -2.52 7.73 13.36
C LEU A 120 -1.73 6.73 14.21
N PHE A 121 -0.41 6.81 14.17
CA PHE A 121 0.46 6.04 15.07
C PHE A 121 1.75 6.79 15.40
N ALA A 122 2.32 6.47 16.55
CA ALA A 122 3.68 6.83 16.94
C ALA A 122 4.48 5.54 17.14
N ALA A 123 5.71 5.50 16.62
CA ALA A 123 6.59 4.33 16.67
C ALA A 123 7.84 4.55 17.54
N ARG A 124 8.28 5.81 17.71
CA ARG A 124 9.36 6.22 18.63
C ARG A 124 8.99 7.54 19.34
N PRO A 125 9.26 7.71 20.65
CA PRO A 125 9.99 6.78 21.52
C PRO A 125 9.18 5.54 21.92
N GLU A 126 7.85 5.64 21.95
CA GLU A 126 6.96 4.55 22.34
C GLU A 126 5.95 4.24 21.23
N TRP A 127 5.44 3.00 21.23
CA TRP A 127 4.44 2.55 20.27
C TRP A 127 3.03 2.95 20.73
N ALA A 128 2.33 3.73 19.92
CA ALA A 128 0.93 4.09 20.12
C ALA A 128 0.17 4.08 18.80
N VAL A 129 -1.10 3.71 18.83
CA VAL A 129 -2.00 3.69 17.67
C VAL A 129 -3.30 4.37 18.06
N TYR A 130 -3.77 5.27 17.21
CA TYR A 130 -4.93 6.11 17.43
C TYR A 130 -5.94 5.86 16.30
N PRO A 131 -6.82 4.85 16.45
CA PRO A 131 -7.87 4.59 15.48
C PRO A 131 -8.94 5.69 15.52
N TRP A 132 -9.83 5.68 14.53
CA TRP A 132 -10.98 6.57 14.52
C TRP A 132 -11.80 6.49 15.83
N SER A 133 -12.08 7.65 16.42
CA SER A 133 -12.83 7.81 17.67
C SER A 133 -14.36 7.76 17.50
N ALA A 134 -14.85 7.77 16.26
CA ALA A 134 -16.26 7.98 15.91
C ALA A 134 -16.84 9.37 16.24
N ALA A 135 -16.01 10.35 16.63
CA ALA A 135 -16.49 11.70 16.97
C ALA A 135 -16.91 12.53 15.74
N ASN A 136 -16.21 12.39 14.61
CA ASN A 136 -16.48 13.08 13.35
C ASN A 136 -15.85 12.30 12.17
N SER A 137 -16.00 12.78 10.94
CA SER A 137 -15.42 12.15 9.73
C SER A 137 -14.30 12.98 9.08
N HIS A 138 -13.54 13.73 9.88
CA HIS A 138 -12.48 14.63 9.40
C HIS A 138 -11.13 13.91 9.21
N PHE A 139 -11.08 12.85 8.41
CA PHE A 139 -9.91 11.94 8.37
C PHE A 139 -8.69 12.52 7.67
N LEU A 140 -8.84 12.94 6.41
CA LEU A 140 -7.74 13.42 5.57
C LEU A 140 -8.15 14.74 4.94
N LEU A 141 -7.22 15.69 4.88
CA LEU A 141 -7.39 16.93 4.13
C LEU A 141 -6.12 17.20 3.32
N GLY A 142 -6.28 17.42 2.02
CA GLY A 142 -5.19 17.85 1.15
C GLY A 142 -5.50 19.24 0.63
N SER A 143 -4.55 20.15 0.76
CA SER A 143 -4.56 21.47 0.13
C SER A 143 -3.37 21.60 -0.82
N PRO A 144 -3.31 22.64 -1.67
CA PRO A 144 -2.13 22.87 -2.51
C PRO A 144 -0.83 22.95 -1.69
N ASP A 145 -0.93 23.52 -0.48
CA ASP A 145 0.22 23.91 0.31
C ASP A 145 0.41 23.05 1.59
N SER A 146 -0.40 22.01 1.78
CA SER A 146 -0.26 21.11 2.94
C SER A 146 -1.05 19.80 2.81
N ILE A 147 -0.71 18.84 3.66
CA ILE A 147 -1.55 17.68 3.96
C ILE A 147 -1.83 17.56 5.44
N GLY A 148 -3.00 17.03 5.79
CA GLY A 148 -3.44 16.85 7.16
C GLY A 148 -4.17 15.53 7.39
N PHE A 149 -3.94 14.96 8.57
CA PHE A 149 -4.68 13.85 9.16
C PHE A 149 -5.43 14.33 10.39
N GLY A 150 -6.73 14.02 10.45
CA GLY A 150 -7.57 14.11 11.64
C GLY A 150 -7.87 15.54 12.06
N GLY A 151 -9.11 16.00 11.91
CA GLY A 151 -9.56 17.34 12.33
C GLY A 151 -10.42 17.35 13.59
N GLY A 152 -11.18 18.42 13.77
CA GLY A 152 -11.97 18.68 14.98
C GLY A 152 -11.09 19.21 16.11
N GLY A 153 -10.67 20.47 15.99
CA GLY A 153 -9.63 21.08 16.82
C GLY A 153 -8.37 21.35 16.00
N SER A 154 -7.23 20.78 16.43
CA SER A 154 -5.99 20.79 15.63
C SER A 154 -5.97 19.62 14.63
N PHE A 155 -5.01 19.62 13.71
CA PHE A 155 -4.67 18.40 12.98
C PHE A 155 -3.95 17.42 13.91
N GLY A 156 -4.29 16.14 13.83
CA GLY A 156 -3.54 15.07 14.49
C GLY A 156 -2.11 14.95 13.94
N LEU A 157 -1.97 15.13 12.62
CA LEU A 157 -0.69 15.31 11.93
C LEU A 157 -0.89 16.25 10.74
N TRP A 158 -0.04 17.26 10.59
CA TRP A 158 -0.04 18.19 9.47
C TRP A 158 1.39 18.38 8.98
N LEU A 159 1.56 18.50 7.66
CA LEU A 159 2.84 18.76 6.99
C LEU A 159 2.65 19.85 5.94
N ASP A 160 3.64 20.72 5.79
CA ASP A 160 3.66 21.81 4.82
C ASP A 160 4.02 21.33 3.39
N GLU A 161 3.92 22.25 2.43
CA GLU A 161 4.18 21.99 1.00
C GLU A 161 5.60 21.53 0.67
N SER A 162 6.54 21.87 1.55
CA SER A 162 7.96 21.63 1.39
C SER A 162 8.44 20.41 2.17
N PHE A 163 7.55 19.70 2.87
CA PHE A 163 7.87 18.65 3.83
C PHE A 163 9.05 19.02 4.75
N GLU A 164 9.15 20.30 5.14
CA GLU A 164 10.19 20.79 6.04
C GLU A 164 9.63 20.94 7.46
N PHE A 165 8.39 21.39 7.57
CA PHE A 165 7.74 21.67 8.84
C PHE A 165 6.43 20.88 8.98
N GLY A 166 6.18 20.45 10.20
CA GLY A 166 4.94 19.80 10.55
C GLY A 166 4.46 20.18 11.93
N SER A 167 3.20 19.83 12.20
CA SER A 167 2.64 19.91 13.52
C SER A 167 1.79 18.69 13.85
N SER A 168 1.71 18.35 15.13
CA SER A 168 0.86 17.29 15.66
C SER A 168 0.17 17.78 16.92
N GLY A 169 -1.14 17.98 16.82
CA GLY A 169 -2.00 18.36 17.93
C GLY A 169 -2.93 17.22 18.34
N ARG A 170 -3.69 17.48 19.41
CA ARG A 170 -4.85 16.65 19.75
C ARG A 170 -5.97 16.94 18.76
N CYS A 171 -6.59 15.91 18.22
CA CYS A 171 -7.77 16.06 17.38
C CYS A 171 -8.91 15.13 17.84
N ASP A 172 -10.14 15.56 17.62
CA ASP A 172 -11.32 14.77 17.97
C ASP A 172 -11.41 13.50 17.10
N THR A 173 -10.99 13.53 15.83
CA THR A 173 -11.12 12.40 14.90
C THR A 173 -10.43 11.13 15.38
N PHE A 174 -9.25 11.26 15.99
CA PHE A 174 -8.46 10.10 16.45
C PHE A 174 -8.25 10.07 17.97
N ALA A 175 -8.68 11.12 18.68
CA ALA A 175 -8.43 11.31 20.11
C ALA A 175 -6.95 11.08 20.48
N ASN A 176 -6.04 11.51 19.60
CA ASN A 176 -4.61 11.27 19.75
C ASN A 176 -3.94 12.25 20.70
N GLU A 177 -2.81 11.81 21.25
CA GLU A 177 -1.79 12.68 21.81
C GLU A 177 -0.90 13.22 20.67
N PRO A 178 -0.18 14.34 20.88
CA PRO A 178 0.88 14.76 19.96
C PRO A 178 1.84 13.59 19.67
N LEU A 179 2.08 13.34 18.38
CA LEU A 179 2.85 12.18 17.91
C LEU A 179 4.37 12.39 18.00
N ALA A 180 4.79 13.65 17.93
CA ALA A 180 6.17 14.08 18.06
C ALA A 180 6.47 14.55 19.49
N ALA A 181 7.75 14.70 19.83
CA ALA A 181 8.17 15.20 21.14
C ALA A 181 7.69 16.64 21.42
N SER A 182 7.45 17.42 20.37
CA SER A 182 6.90 18.77 20.42
C SER A 182 5.73 18.89 19.46
N ARG A 183 4.83 19.84 19.73
CA ARG A 183 3.67 20.09 18.87
C ARG A 183 4.09 20.44 17.45
N ASP A 184 5.10 21.30 17.31
CA ASP A 184 5.68 21.67 16.03
C ASP A 184 7.04 20.99 15.89
N PHE A 185 7.37 20.51 14.70
CA PHE A 185 8.59 19.76 14.45
C PHE A 185 9.15 20.04 13.06
N ARG A 186 10.46 19.85 12.93
CA ARG A 186 11.15 19.85 11.64
C ARG A 186 11.24 18.42 11.12
N VAL A 187 10.86 18.22 9.87
CA VAL A 187 10.92 16.94 9.17
C VAL A 187 12.34 16.68 8.68
N ILE A 188 12.82 15.46 8.84
CA ILE A 188 14.08 14.96 8.28
C ILE A 188 13.81 14.08 7.07
N ALA A 189 12.79 13.21 7.16
CA ALA A 189 12.38 12.38 6.03
C ALA A 189 10.88 12.07 6.09
N CYS A 190 10.25 12.05 4.92
CA CYS A 190 8.90 11.53 4.73
C CYS A 190 8.91 10.40 3.70
N GLN A 191 8.17 9.33 3.97
CA GLN A 191 7.95 8.22 3.05
C GLN A 191 6.47 7.89 2.92
N PHE A 192 6.00 7.71 1.69
CA PHE A 192 4.66 7.23 1.39
C PHE A 192 4.75 5.83 0.78
N TRP A 193 4.18 4.87 1.49
CA TRP A 193 4.15 3.46 1.08
C TRP A 193 2.75 3.08 0.62
N GLY A 194 2.63 2.56 -0.60
CA GLY A 194 1.41 1.95 -1.12
C GLY A 194 1.41 0.43 -0.94
N PHE A 195 0.31 -0.22 -1.33
CA PHE A 195 0.15 -1.66 -1.25
C PHE A 195 -0.11 -2.24 -2.63
N ASN A 196 0.73 -3.20 -3.05
CA ASN A 196 0.53 -3.93 -4.30
C ASN A 196 -0.01 -5.34 -3.99
N ALA A 197 -1.19 -5.65 -4.53
CA ALA A 197 -1.85 -6.94 -4.35
C ALA A 197 -1.27 -8.04 -5.27
N MET A 198 -0.37 -7.70 -6.20
CA MET A 198 0.17 -8.65 -7.17
C MET A 198 1.42 -9.34 -6.63
N HIS A 199 1.25 -10.54 -6.08
CA HIS A 199 2.26 -11.57 -6.21
C HIS A 199 1.87 -12.40 -7.44
N GLU A 200 2.28 -11.97 -8.63
CA GLU A 200 2.44 -12.93 -9.71
C GLU A 200 3.47 -13.93 -9.20
N SER A 201 3.03 -15.17 -8.99
CA SER A 201 3.93 -16.27 -8.65
C SER A 201 5.04 -16.30 -9.70
N PRO A 202 6.32 -16.51 -9.34
CA PRO A 202 7.36 -16.70 -10.34
C PRO A 202 6.91 -17.86 -11.22
N HIS A 203 6.53 -17.55 -12.46
CA HIS A 203 6.17 -18.54 -13.45
C HIS A 203 7.35 -19.51 -13.54
N LEU A 204 7.14 -20.74 -13.04
CA LEU A 204 8.02 -21.85 -13.35
C LEU A 204 8.15 -21.89 -14.88
N PRO A 205 9.35 -21.91 -15.47
CA PRO A 205 9.47 -22.10 -16.90
C PRO A 205 8.73 -23.40 -17.23
N HIS A 206 7.79 -23.32 -18.17
CA HIS A 206 7.19 -24.49 -18.78
C HIS A 206 8.33 -25.37 -19.29
N GLU A 207 8.65 -26.45 -18.57
CA GLU A 207 9.37 -27.57 -19.15
C GLU A 207 8.56 -28.02 -20.35
N SER A 208 9.06 -27.71 -21.54
CA SER A 208 8.65 -28.35 -22.77
C SER A 208 8.86 -29.85 -22.58
N SER A 209 7.75 -30.59 -22.47
CA SER A 209 7.76 -32.05 -22.37
C SER A 209 8.67 -32.65 -23.45
N PRO A 210 9.56 -33.60 -23.11
CA PRO A 210 10.35 -34.28 -24.12
C PRO A 210 9.43 -35.12 -25.01
N THR A 211 9.53 -34.89 -26.32
CA THR A 211 8.97 -35.77 -27.34
C THR A 211 9.61 -37.15 -27.22
N SER A 212 8.84 -38.14 -26.76
CA SER A 212 9.25 -39.55 -26.81
C SER A 212 9.38 -40.03 -28.26
N PRO A 213 10.52 -40.63 -28.67
CA PRO A 213 10.63 -41.30 -29.96
C PRO A 213 9.92 -42.66 -29.91
N MET A 214 8.99 -42.90 -30.84
CA MET A 214 8.40 -44.24 -31.03
C MET A 214 9.46 -45.22 -31.54
N HIS A 215 9.58 -46.33 -30.80
CA HIS A 215 10.42 -47.48 -31.11
C HIS A 215 10.10 -48.10 -32.46
N ALA A 216 11.18 -48.49 -33.16
CA ALA A 216 11.19 -49.36 -34.31
C ALA A 216 10.64 -50.76 -33.97
N ILE A 217 9.82 -51.30 -34.87
CA ILE A 217 9.53 -52.74 -34.99
C ILE A 217 9.68 -53.09 -36.48
N GLY A 218 10.50 -54.08 -36.77
CA GLY A 218 10.97 -54.41 -38.11
C GLY A 218 10.03 -55.30 -38.95
N GLU A 219 10.12 -55.05 -40.26
CA GLU A 219 10.05 -55.96 -41.44
C GLU A 219 8.80 -56.84 -41.70
N PRO A 220 8.55 -57.36 -42.94
CA PRO A 220 9.40 -57.40 -44.16
C PRO A 220 8.68 -56.93 -45.47
N PRO A 221 9.35 -56.96 -46.65
CA PRO A 221 8.89 -56.27 -47.86
C PRO A 221 8.06 -57.15 -48.81
N ARG A 222 7.08 -56.56 -49.51
CA ARG A 222 6.46 -57.17 -50.71
C ARG A 222 6.06 -56.13 -51.78
N THR A 223 6.89 -56.09 -52.82
CA THR A 223 6.57 -56.11 -54.27
C THR A 223 5.31 -55.42 -54.83
N SER A 224 5.60 -54.39 -55.64
CA SER A 224 5.15 -54.15 -57.03
C SER A 224 3.71 -53.69 -57.34
N ARG A 225 3.66 -52.83 -58.38
CA ARG A 225 2.55 -52.56 -59.33
C ARG A 225 1.42 -51.69 -58.75
N HIS A 226 0.79 -50.77 -59.45
CA HIS A 226 0.87 -50.13 -60.78
C HIS A 226 -0.30 -49.12 -60.78
N LEU A 227 -0.32 -48.15 -61.71
CA LEU A 227 -1.50 -47.40 -62.21
C LEU A 227 -2.16 -46.41 -61.22
N SER A 228 -1.99 -45.10 -61.38
CA SER A 228 -2.57 -44.18 -62.39
C SER A 228 -3.98 -43.67 -62.07
N TRP A 229 -4.10 -42.35 -62.28
CA TRP A 229 -5.23 -41.64 -62.90
C TRP A 229 -6.10 -40.75 -61.99
N SER A 230 -5.91 -39.45 -62.24
CA SER A 230 -6.86 -38.32 -62.33
C SER A 230 -8.22 -38.44 -61.63
N GLY A 231 -8.66 -37.34 -61.01
CA GLY A 231 -9.59 -36.51 -61.76
C GLY A 231 -9.96 -35.23 -61.03
N ASP A 232 -9.99 -34.17 -61.83
CA ASP A 232 -10.52 -32.85 -61.57
C ASP A 232 -11.91 -32.83 -60.90
N GLY A 233 -12.15 -31.75 -60.17
CA GLY A 233 -13.46 -31.39 -59.64
C GLY A 233 -13.51 -29.92 -59.29
N SER A 234 -13.33 -29.07 -60.30
CA SER A 234 -13.46 -27.62 -60.22
C SER A 234 -14.91 -27.19 -60.00
N SER A 235 -15.06 -26.21 -59.09
CA SER A 235 -16.00 -25.08 -59.14
C SER A 235 -17.51 -25.35 -59.14
N ALA A 236 -18.16 -24.88 -58.07
CA ALA A 236 -19.07 -23.74 -58.08
C ALA A 236 -20.17 -23.93 -57.03
N SER A 237 -20.31 -22.99 -56.11
CA SER A 237 -21.48 -22.11 -56.10
C SER A 237 -21.48 -21.15 -54.91
N ARG A 238 -21.98 -19.97 -55.23
CA ARG A 238 -22.06 -18.74 -54.44
C ARG A 238 -23.15 -18.81 -53.38
N ARG A 239 -22.99 -17.86 -52.43
CA ARG A 239 -24.03 -17.07 -51.73
C ARG A 239 -24.82 -17.87 -50.68
N LEU A 240 -25.16 -17.35 -49.50
CA LEU A 240 -25.24 -15.99 -48.96
C LEU A 240 -25.41 -16.15 -47.44
N MET A 241 -24.82 -15.30 -46.59
CA MET A 241 -25.53 -14.65 -45.48
C MET A 241 -24.62 -13.70 -44.67
N GLN A 242 -25.05 -12.43 -44.66
CA GLN A 242 -25.09 -11.50 -43.53
C GLN A 242 -23.76 -11.11 -42.83
N ARG A 243 -23.35 -9.85 -42.97
CA ARG A 243 -23.66 -8.77 -42.01
C ARG A 243 -22.94 -7.46 -42.35
N THR A 244 -23.71 -6.37 -42.20
CA THR A 244 -23.35 -4.97 -41.88
C THR A 244 -22.34 -4.23 -42.76
#